data_AF-A0A6B0VPM9-F1
#
_entry.id   AF-A0A6B0VPM9-F1
#
_cell.length_a   1.000
_cell.length_b   1.000
_cell.length_c   1.000
_cell.angle_alpha   90.00
_cell.angle_beta   90.00
_cell.angle_gamma   90.00
#
_symmetry.space_group_name_H-M   'P 1'
#
loop_
_entity.id
_entity.type
_entity.pdbx_description
1 polymer ?
#
loop_
_entity_poly.entity_id
_entity_poly.type
_entity_poly.pdbx_seq_one_letter_code
_entity_poly.pdbx_strand_id
1 'polypeptide(L)'
;MSTILLVAIVGIPLAWHVGLTAVTYYDAGRVGLEPPKKWAAITFCIPIFGFFIYLFERSELSYEPENDPYRGNNYNIHPSRADDAPLPSRGDDRPDPDGDDWDAKRDGDDEWGDPHGSWGERDTDERNR
;
A
#
# COMPACT_ATOMS: atom_id res chain seq x y z
N MET A 1 -29.26 -15.69 12.19
CA MET A 1 -28.34 -15.39 13.33
C MET A 1 -29.18 -14.93 14.51
N SER A 2 -28.95 -15.42 15.73
CA SER A 2 -29.70 -14.94 16.90
C SER A 2 -29.25 -13.52 17.26
N THR A 3 -30.19 -12.66 17.69
CA THR A 3 -29.89 -11.26 18.04
C THR A 3 -28.81 -11.15 19.12
N ILE A 4 -28.84 -12.03 20.11
CA ILE A 4 -27.85 -12.09 21.20
C ILE A 4 -26.45 -12.38 20.64
N LEU A 5 -26.33 -13.33 19.70
CA LEU A 5 -25.06 -13.67 19.08
C LEU A 5 -24.51 -12.51 18.24
N LEU A 6 -25.38 -11.80 17.51
CA LEU A 6 -24.99 -10.60 16.76
C LEU A 6 -24.47 -9.50 17.70
N VAL A 7 -25.18 -9.25 18.79
CA VAL A 7 -24.76 -8.27 19.82
C VAL A 7 -23.43 -8.68 20.44
N ALA A 8 -23.19 -9.96 20.69
CA ALA A 8 -21.91 -10.43 21.21
C ALA A 8 -20.77 -10.21 20.20
N ILE A 9 -20.98 -10.61 18.94
CA ILE A 9 -19.96 -10.55 17.89
C ILE A 9 -19.62 -9.11 17.47
N VAL A 10 -20.60 -8.21 17.46
CA VAL A 10 -20.39 -6.82 17.03
C VAL A 10 -20.17 -5.90 18.23
N GLY A 11 -20.98 -6.05 19.27
CA GLY A 11 -20.99 -5.16 20.43
C GLY A 11 -19.75 -5.29 21.33
N ILE A 12 -19.27 -6.52 21.60
CA ILE A 12 -18.09 -6.70 22.46
C ILE A 12 -16.85 -6.08 21.82
N PRO A 13 -16.52 -6.35 20.54
CA PRO A 13 -15.37 -5.71 19.89
C PRO A 13 -15.51 -4.19 19.80
N LEU A 14 -16.70 -3.66 19.51
CA LEU A 14 -16.94 -2.20 19.48
C LEU A 14 -16.72 -1.57 20.85
N ALA A 15 -17.24 -2.17 21.93
CA ALA A 15 -17.04 -1.69 23.29
C ALA A 15 -15.55 -1.70 23.67
N TRP A 16 -14.84 -2.78 23.32
CA TRP A 16 -13.41 -2.88 23.56
C TRP A 16 -12.62 -1.83 22.80
N HIS A 17 -12.96 -1.59 21.53
CA HIS A 17 -12.32 -0.58 20.69
C HIS A 17 -12.48 0.84 21.25
N VAL A 18 -13.70 1.19 21.67
CA VAL A 18 -13.98 2.47 22.34
C VAL A 18 -13.21 2.57 23.66
N GLY A 19 -13.17 1.49 24.45
CA GLY A 19 -12.41 1.43 25.69
C GLY A 19 -10.91 1.68 25.48
N LEU A 20 -10.29 1.00 24.51
CA LEU A 20 -8.88 1.19 24.16
C LEU A 20 -8.61 2.61 23.65
N THR A 21 -9.50 3.17 22.83
CA THR A 21 -9.38 4.55 22.35
C THR A 21 -9.38 5.54 23.51
N ALA A 22 -10.25 5.35 24.51
CA ALA A 22 -10.30 6.17 25.71
C ALA A 22 -9.03 6.02 26.56
N VAL A 23 -8.52 4.79 26.70
CA VAL A 23 -7.23 4.53 27.37
C VAL A 23 -6.10 5.25 26.65
N THR A 24 -6.00 5.16 25.32
CA THR A 24 -4.98 5.88 24.54
C THR A 24 -5.07 7.38 24.76
N TYR A 25 -6.27 7.96 24.77
CA TYR A 25 -6.43 9.40 25.00
C TYR A 25 -5.90 9.83 26.37
N TYR A 26 -6.22 9.06 27.42
CA TYR A 26 -5.77 9.36 28.78
C TYR A 26 -4.27 9.12 28.95
N ASP A 27 -3.76 8.00 28.43
CA ASP A 27 -2.36 7.62 28.55
C ASP A 27 -1.44 8.55 27.76
N ALA A 28 -1.83 8.94 26.54
CA ALA A 28 -1.05 9.84 25.69
C ALA A 28 -0.72 11.17 26.39
N GLY A 29 -1.65 11.71 27.20
CA GLY A 29 -1.39 12.91 28.00
C GLY A 29 -0.39 12.68 29.14
N ARG A 30 -0.33 11.47 29.70
CA ARG A 30 0.59 11.10 30.79
C ARG A 30 1.99 10.79 30.31
N VAL A 31 2.12 10.20 29.11
CA VAL A 31 3.41 9.79 28.54
C VAL A 31 4.05 10.83 27.62
N GLY A 32 3.47 12.04 27.51
CA GLY A 32 4.02 13.15 26.72
C GLY A 32 3.73 13.05 25.21
N LEU A 33 2.76 12.24 24.80
CA LEU A 33 2.33 12.10 23.42
C LEU A 33 1.31 13.20 23.05
N GLU A 34 1.81 14.42 22.83
CA GLU A 34 0.96 15.56 22.48
C GLU A 34 0.73 15.74 20.96
N PRO A 35 -0.46 16.19 20.54
CA PRO A 35 -1.68 16.29 21.34
C PRO A 35 -2.37 14.91 21.52
N PRO A 36 -2.93 14.58 22.70
CA PRO A 36 -3.59 13.28 22.95
C PRO A 36 -4.72 12.95 21.98
N LYS A 37 -5.41 13.99 21.49
CA LYS A 37 -6.48 13.87 20.47
C LYS A 37 -6.00 13.23 19.17
N LYS A 38 -4.76 13.50 18.75
CA LYS A 38 -4.16 12.93 17.54
C LYS A 38 -4.06 11.42 17.67
N TRP A 39 -3.53 10.94 18.79
CA TRP A 39 -3.33 9.52 19.04
C TRP A 39 -4.64 8.78 19.22
N ALA A 40 -5.59 9.38 19.95
CA ALA A 40 -6.94 8.83 20.05
C ALA A 40 -7.63 8.71 18.67
N ALA A 41 -7.49 9.73 17.82
CA ALA A 41 -8.04 9.70 16.46
C ALA A 41 -7.38 8.61 15.60
N ILE A 42 -6.06 8.44 15.67
CA ILE A 42 -5.34 7.37 14.97
C ILE A 42 -5.87 6.00 15.43
N THR A 43 -5.86 5.74 16.74
CA THR A 43 -6.36 4.49 17.31
C THR A 43 -7.80 4.21 16.86
N PHE A 44 -8.67 5.21 16.94
CA PHE A 44 -10.08 5.06 16.58
C PHE A 44 -10.30 4.73 15.10
N CYS A 45 -9.55 5.40 14.20
CA CYS A 45 -9.78 5.34 12.75
C CYS A 45 -9.13 4.15 12.05
N ILE A 46 -8.07 3.56 12.60
CA ILE A 46 -7.38 2.40 11.99
C ILE A 46 -8.34 1.28 11.55
N PRO A 47 -9.24 0.76 12.41
CA PRO A 47 -10.13 -0.33 11.97
C PRO A 47 -11.16 0.12 10.92
N ILE A 48 -11.49 1.42 10.85
CA ILE A 48 -12.37 1.95 9.81
C ILE A 48 -11.66 1.87 8.45
N PHE A 49 -10.38 2.24 8.39
CA PHE A 49 -9.59 2.07 7.16
C PHE A 49 -9.44 0.60 6.78
N GLY A 50 -9.17 -0.29 7.74
CA GLY A 50 -9.15 -1.74 7.50
C GLY A 50 -10.48 -2.26 6.93
N PHE A 51 -11.60 -1.76 7.45
CA PHE A 51 -12.93 -2.10 6.92
C PHE A 51 -13.14 -1.60 5.49
N PHE A 52 -12.73 -0.38 5.16
CA PHE A 52 -12.82 0.13 3.78
C PHE A 52 -11.93 -0.65 2.83
N ILE A 53 -10.70 -1.01 3.24
CA ILE A 53 -9.81 -1.86 2.44
C ILE A 53 -10.50 -3.19 2.11
N TYR A 54 -11.12 -3.84 3.10
CA TYR A 54 -11.91 -5.06 2.87
C TYR A 54 -13.08 -4.82 1.89
N LEU A 55 -13.80 -3.70 2.01
CA LEU A 55 -14.88 -3.39 1.07
C LEU A 55 -14.39 -3.18 -0.36
N PHE A 56 -13.24 -2.51 -0.54
CA PHE A 56 -12.64 -2.29 -1.86
C PHE A 56 -12.15 -3.61 -2.46
N GLU A 57 -11.38 -4.39 -1.71
CA GLU A 57 -10.93 -5.73 -2.14
C GLU A 57 -12.12 -6.63 -2.50
N ARG A 58 -13.16 -6.63 -1.67
CA ARG A 58 -14.37 -7.41 -1.95
C ARG A 58 -15.06 -6.97 -3.24
N SER A 59 -15.02 -5.69 -3.57
CA SER A 59 -15.63 -5.18 -4.80
C SER A 59 -14.85 -5.59 -6.06
N GLU A 60 -13.54 -5.81 -5.95
CA GLU A 60 -12.70 -6.29 -7.05
C GLU A 60 -12.98 -7.77 -7.40
N LEU A 61 -13.47 -8.58 -6.44
CA LEU A 61 -13.86 -9.98 -6.71
C LEU A 61 -15.04 -10.13 -7.68
N SER A 62 -15.84 -9.08 -7.87
CA SER A 62 -16.95 -9.07 -8.84
C SER A 62 -16.56 -8.48 -10.20
N TYR A 63 -15.26 -8.34 -10.47
CA TYR A 63 -14.75 -7.93 -11.77
C TYR A 63 -15.11 -8.99 -12.82
N GLU A 64 -15.87 -8.57 -13.84
CA GLU A 64 -16.17 -9.38 -15.02
C GLU A 64 -15.16 -9.02 -16.11
N PRO A 65 -14.04 -9.76 -16.23
CA PRO A 65 -12.99 -9.38 -17.17
C PRO A 65 -13.49 -9.46 -18.62
N GLU A 66 -14.56 -10.21 -18.89
CA GLU A 66 -15.16 -10.40 -20.22
C GLU A 66 -15.86 -9.15 -20.74
N ASN A 67 -16.30 -8.28 -19.85
CA ASN A 67 -17.04 -7.06 -20.17
C ASN A 67 -16.20 -5.79 -19.99
N ASP A 68 -14.92 -5.91 -19.59
CA ASP A 68 -14.03 -4.77 -19.40
C ASP A 68 -13.38 -4.32 -20.73
N PRO A 69 -13.66 -3.11 -21.23
CA PRO A 69 -13.04 -2.55 -22.43
C PRO A 69 -11.51 -2.39 -22.32
N TYR A 70 -10.96 -2.45 -21.11
CA TYR A 70 -9.54 -2.31 -20.82
C TYR A 70 -8.86 -3.64 -20.46
N ARG A 71 -9.55 -4.78 -20.58
CA ARG A 71 -8.99 -6.11 -20.29
C ARG A 71 -7.73 -6.38 -21.12
N GLY A 72 -6.60 -6.62 -20.44
CA GLY A 72 -5.31 -6.94 -21.07
C GLY A 72 -4.39 -5.74 -21.34
N ASN A 73 -4.81 -4.51 -20.99
CA ASN A 73 -3.91 -3.36 -20.96
C ASN A 73 -3.42 -3.11 -19.52
N ASN A 74 -2.11 -2.98 -19.35
CA ASN A 74 -1.48 -2.73 -18.04
C ASN A 74 -1.85 -1.36 -17.43
N TYR A 75 -2.56 -0.50 -18.16
CA TYR A 75 -2.96 0.84 -17.77
C TYR A 75 -4.21 1.32 -18.54
N ASN A 76 -5.05 2.11 -17.89
CA ASN A 76 -6.25 2.71 -18.48
C ASN A 76 -5.87 3.87 -19.43
N ILE A 77 -5.78 3.60 -20.73
CA ILE A 77 -5.56 4.64 -21.74
C ILE A 77 -6.92 5.20 -22.17
N HIS A 78 -7.12 6.51 -22.03
CA HIS A 78 -8.33 7.16 -22.51
C HIS A 78 -8.51 6.92 -24.02
N PRO A 79 -9.73 6.65 -24.53
CA PRO A 79 -9.95 6.29 -25.95
C PRO A 79 -9.36 7.31 -26.94
N SER A 80 -9.33 8.59 -26.58
CA SER A 80 -8.78 9.67 -27.41
C SER A 80 -7.24 9.69 -27.47
N ARG A 81 -6.55 8.84 -26.72
CA ARG A 81 -5.08 8.75 -26.64
C ARG A 81 -4.56 7.32 -26.74
N ALA A 82 -5.42 6.36 -27.09
CA ALA A 82 -5.03 4.97 -27.28
C ALA A 82 -3.93 4.82 -28.36
N ASP A 83 -3.98 5.66 -29.39
CA ASP A 83 -3.04 5.67 -30.50
C ASP A 83 -1.70 6.38 -30.19
N ASP A 84 -1.62 7.14 -29.09
CA ASP A 84 -0.44 7.94 -28.72
C ASP A 84 0.56 7.18 -27.84
N ALA A 85 0.26 5.93 -27.46
CA ALA A 85 1.09 5.14 -26.56
C ALA A 85 1.73 3.92 -27.25
N PRO A 86 2.75 4.09 -28.12
CA PRO A 86 3.62 2.99 -28.49
C PRO A 86 4.67 2.84 -27.38
N LEU A 87 4.25 2.38 -26.20
CA LEU A 87 5.23 1.92 -25.22
C LEU A 87 5.65 0.50 -25.65
N PRO A 88 6.93 0.26 -25.96
CA PRO A 88 7.39 -1.10 -26.21
C PRO A 88 7.08 -1.91 -24.96
N SER A 89 6.40 -3.05 -25.14
CA SER A 89 6.25 -4.09 -24.13
C SER A 89 7.65 -4.53 -23.69
N ARG A 90 8.20 -3.82 -22.70
CA ARG A 90 9.37 -4.28 -21.97
C ARG A 90 8.95 -5.61 -21.37
N GLY A 91 9.62 -6.68 -21.82
CA GLY A 91 9.35 -8.08 -21.46
C GLY A 91 8.74 -8.18 -20.08
N ASP A 92 7.48 -8.59 -20.05
CA ASP A 92 6.66 -8.66 -18.86
C ASP A 92 7.09 -9.90 -18.08
N ASP A 93 8.21 -9.80 -17.35
CA ASP A 93 8.67 -10.79 -16.38
C ASP A 93 7.93 -10.62 -15.04
N ARG A 94 6.63 -10.32 -15.08
CA ARG A 94 5.80 -10.29 -13.88
C ARG A 94 5.30 -11.70 -13.58
N PRO A 95 5.43 -12.18 -12.33
CA PRO A 95 4.86 -13.46 -11.94
C PRO A 95 3.36 -13.45 -12.20
N ASP A 96 2.89 -14.49 -12.90
CA ASP A 96 1.48 -14.75 -13.13
C ASP A 96 0.80 -14.92 -11.76
N PRO A 97 -0.26 -14.15 -11.42
CA PRO A 97 -0.91 -14.28 -10.12
C PRO A 97 -1.58 -15.64 -9.88
N ASP A 98 -1.74 -16.44 -10.92
CA ASP A 98 -2.27 -17.82 -10.87
C ASP A 98 -1.15 -18.90 -10.85
N GLY A 99 0.13 -18.50 -10.77
CA GLY A 99 1.28 -19.39 -10.69
C GLY A 99 1.63 -19.77 -9.26
N ASP A 100 1.12 -20.91 -8.79
CA ASP A 100 1.59 -21.58 -7.57
C ASP A 100 3.04 -22.06 -7.73
N ASP A 101 4.04 -21.19 -7.57
CA ASP A 101 5.44 -21.61 -7.44
C ASP A 101 6.26 -20.66 -6.55
N TRP A 102 6.16 -20.87 -5.23
CA TRP A 102 6.97 -20.19 -4.21
C TRP A 102 8.29 -20.91 -3.89
N ASP A 103 8.87 -21.65 -4.84
CA ASP A 103 10.17 -22.31 -4.66
C ASP A 103 11.33 -21.56 -5.32
N ALA A 104 11.65 -20.36 -4.80
CA ALA A 104 12.92 -19.71 -5.07
C ALA A 104 13.90 -19.95 -3.91
N LYS A 105 14.71 -20.99 -4.10
CA LYS A 105 15.86 -21.37 -3.29
C LYS A 105 16.73 -20.18 -2.87
N ARG A 106 17.07 -20.18 -1.58
CA ARG A 106 18.10 -19.34 -0.97
C ARG A 106 19.43 -20.12 -0.97
N ASP A 107 20.29 -19.87 -1.95
CA ASP A 107 21.70 -20.30 -2.01
C ASP A 107 22.51 -19.12 -2.58
N GLY A 108 23.41 -18.49 -1.80
CA GLY A 108 24.88 -18.54 -2.00
C GLY A 108 25.35 -17.52 -3.06
N ASP A 109 26.05 -16.43 -2.72
CA ASP A 109 27.50 -16.25 -2.45
C ASP A 109 28.23 -15.45 -3.58
N ASP A 110 28.81 -14.31 -3.15
CA ASP A 110 30.07 -13.64 -3.56
C ASP A 110 30.36 -13.08 -4.98
N GLU A 111 30.70 -11.76 -4.98
CA GLU A 111 31.82 -11.07 -5.68
C GLU A 111 31.73 -10.57 -7.16
N TRP A 112 32.28 -9.35 -7.37
CA TRP A 112 32.66 -8.61 -8.62
C TRP A 112 31.60 -7.71 -9.32
N GLY A 113 31.85 -6.44 -9.67
CA GLY A 113 33.08 -5.63 -9.62
C GLY A 113 32.86 -4.13 -9.97
N ASP A 114 33.89 -3.32 -9.69
CA ASP A 114 33.98 -1.87 -9.91
C ASP A 114 33.84 -1.43 -11.37
N PRO A 115 33.25 -0.24 -11.65
CA PRO A 115 33.52 0.50 -12.86
C PRO A 115 34.34 1.78 -12.55
N HIS A 116 35.61 1.72 -12.93
CA HIS A 116 36.50 2.87 -13.09
C HIS A 116 35.93 3.84 -14.15
N GLY A 117 35.84 5.15 -13.84
CA GLY A 117 35.38 6.15 -14.81
C GLY A 117 35.57 7.60 -14.36
N SER A 118 36.78 8.14 -14.61
CA SER A 118 37.16 9.55 -14.45
C SER A 118 36.42 10.47 -15.43
N TRP A 119 35.76 11.53 -14.92
CA TRP A 119 35.39 12.73 -15.69
C TRP A 119 35.35 14.00 -14.82
N GLY A 120 36.48 14.71 -14.79
CA GLY A 120 36.57 16.16 -14.98
C GLY A 120 36.12 17.10 -13.85
N GLU A 121 37.09 17.52 -13.03
CA GLU A 121 37.11 18.82 -12.34
C GLU A 121 36.54 19.95 -13.22
N ARG A 122 35.62 20.74 -12.66
CA ARG A 122 35.24 22.03 -13.22
C ARG A 122 35.34 23.08 -12.13
N ASP A 123 36.52 23.68 -12.03
CA ASP A 123 36.78 24.89 -11.26
C ASP A 123 35.88 26.03 -11.77
N THR A 124 35.11 26.62 -10.87
CA THR A 124 34.53 27.95 -11.08
C THR A 124 34.63 28.75 -9.78
N ASP A 125 35.84 29.23 -9.51
CA ASP A 125 36.02 30.48 -8.78
C ASP A 125 35.50 31.62 -9.65
N GLU A 126 34.49 32.38 -9.17
CA GLU A 126 34.31 33.81 -9.41
C GLU A 126 32.93 34.27 -8.91
N ARG A 127 32.87 34.74 -7.66
CA ARG A 127 31.89 35.76 -7.28
C ARG A 127 32.33 36.54 -6.04
N ASN A 128 33.28 37.47 -6.25
CA ASN A 128 33.48 38.58 -5.34
C ASN A 128 33.95 39.83 -6.11
N ARG A 129 33.00 40.57 -6.67
CA ARG A 129 33.07 42.02 -6.96
C ARG A 129 31.66 42.60 -6.95
#